data_AF-A0A2V1D2X5-F1
#
_entry.id   AF-A0A2V1D2X5-F1
#
_cell.length_a   1.000
_cell.length_b   1.000
_cell.length_c   1.000
_cell.angle_alpha   90.00
_cell.angle_beta   90.00
_cell.angle_gamma   90.00
#
_symmetry.space_group_name_H-M   'P 1'
#
loop_
_entity.id
_entity.type
_entity.pdbx_description
1 polymer ?
#
loop_
_entity_poly.entity_id
_entity_poly.type
_entity_poly.pdbx_seq_one_letter_code
_entity_poly.pdbx_strand_id
1 'polypeptide(L)' 'MDWYNAANFKNSPYKLREFHTANSICPGPPTRLDYWLECWEQGEDADNHSDDNRPRRPLGGTS' A
#
# COMPACT_ATOMS: atom_id res chain seq x y z
N MET A 1 2.01 -4.61 -15.34
CA MET A 1 0.60 -4.25 -15.14
C MET A 1 0.48 -3.71 -13.74
N ASP A 2 0.63 -2.40 -13.59
CA ASP A 2 0.36 -1.71 -12.34
C ASP A 2 -1.15 -1.60 -12.22
N TRP A 3 -1.71 -2.31 -11.23
CA TRP A 3 -3.15 -2.44 -11.05
C TRP A 3 -3.84 -1.09 -10.75
N TYR A 4 -3.13 -0.17 -10.10
CA TYR A 4 -3.40 1.27 -10.06
C TYR A 4 -2.18 2.00 -9.47
N ASN A 5 -2.09 3.33 -9.64
CA ASN A 5 -1.00 4.14 -9.08
C ASN A 5 -1.21 4.38 -7.58
N ALA A 6 -0.86 3.39 -6.75
CA ALA A 6 -0.94 3.47 -5.30
C ALA A 6 -0.04 4.57 -4.72
N ALA A 7 1.04 4.92 -5.41
CA ALA A 7 1.94 6.01 -5.02
C ALA A 7 1.25 7.40 -4.99
N ASN A 8 0.07 7.59 -5.57
CA ASN A 8 -0.70 8.83 -5.38
C ASN A 8 -1.40 8.90 -4.00
N PHE A 9 -1.48 7.80 -3.27
CA PHE A 9 -2.23 7.68 -2.02
C PHE A 9 -1.33 7.71 -0.76
N LYS A 10 -0.02 7.90 -0.90
CA LYS A 10 0.91 7.95 0.25
C LYS A 10 0.67 9.12 1.19
N ASN A 11 0.01 10.18 0.71
CA ASN A 11 -0.46 11.30 1.54
C ASN A 11 -1.80 11.01 2.25
N SER A 12 -2.31 9.78 2.18
CA SER A 12 -3.53 9.36 2.87
C SER A 12 -3.50 7.85 3.13
N PRO A 13 -2.49 7.34 3.85
CA PRO A 13 -2.29 5.90 4.01
C PRO A 13 -3.43 5.24 4.79
N TYR A 14 -4.07 5.95 5.74
CA TYR A 14 -5.24 5.45 6.46
C TYR A 14 -6.44 5.18 5.56
N LYS A 15 -6.77 6.09 4.63
CA LYS A 15 -7.88 5.88 3.67
C LYS A 15 -7.59 4.70 2.76
N LEU A 16 -6.32 4.52 2.38
CA LEU A 16 -5.92 3.39 1.57
C LEU A 16 -6.08 2.06 2.34
N ARG A 17 -5.67 2.04 3.62
CA ARG A 17 -5.91 0.89 4.51
C ARG A 17 -7.39 0.55 4.59
N GLU A 18 -8.24 1.53 4.87
CA GLU A 18 -9.69 1.33 4.96
C GLU A 18 -10.30 0.81 3.67
N PHE A 19 -9.89 1.35 2.52
CA PHE A 19 -10.32 0.87 1.20
C PHE A 19 -10.02 -0.62 1.00
N HIS A 20 -8.80 -1.06 1.35
CA HIS A 20 -8.38 -2.45 1.24
C HIS A 20 -9.05 -3.36 2.28
N THR A 21 -9.28 -2.86 3.50
CA THR A 21 -10.05 -3.59 4.53
C THR A 21 -11.51 -3.80 4.09
N ALA A 22 -12.13 -2.78 3.49
CA ALA A 22 -13.51 -2.84 3.01
C ALA A 22 -13.66 -3.66 1.72
N ASN A 23 -12.61 -3.74 0.89
CA ASN A 23 -12.63 -4.43 -0.40
C ASN A 23 -11.67 -5.62 -0.40
N SER A 24 -12.04 -6.71 0.26
CA SER A 24 -11.25 -7.95 0.30
C SER A 24 -11.10 -8.67 -1.07
N ILE A 25 -11.83 -8.19 -2.09
CA ILE A 25 -11.85 -8.71 -3.46
C ILE A 25 -10.67 -8.15 -4.28
N CYS A 26 -10.09 -7.05 -3.81
CA CYS A 26 -9.00 -6.36 -4.45
C CYS A 26 -7.64 -6.98 -4.02
N PRO A 27 -6.63 -7.06 -4.92
CA PRO A 27 -5.28 -7.45 -4.52
C PRO A 27 -4.84 -6.69 -3.27
N GLY A 28 -4.16 -7.37 -2.35
CA GLY A 28 -3.89 -6.82 -1.02
C GLY A 28 -3.19 -5.45 -1.04
N PRO A 29 -3.18 -4.76 0.10
CA PRO A 29 -2.61 -3.42 0.22
C PRO A 29 -1.18 -3.36 -0.32
N PRO A 30 -0.71 -2.20 -0.79
CA PRO A 30 0.65 -2.06 -1.28
C PRO A 30 1.66 -2.48 -0.21
N THR A 31 2.77 -3.07 -0.64
CA THR A 31 3.79 -3.62 0.25
C THR A 31 4.32 -2.56 1.23
N ARG A 32 4.40 -1.31 0.78
CA ARG A 32 4.89 -0.16 1.56
C ARG A 32 3.81 0.55 2.39
N LEU A 33 2.58 0.02 2.47
CA LEU A 33 1.52 0.65 3.27
C LEU A 33 1.91 0.85 4.74
N ASP A 34 2.58 -0.11 5.36
CA ASP A 34 3.09 0.01 6.74
C ASP A 34 4.08 1.18 6.88
N TYR A 35 5.03 1.28 5.94
CA TYR A 35 6.01 2.38 5.93
C TYR A 35 5.33 3.75 5.74
N TRP A 36 4.32 3.83 4.88
CA TRP A 36 3.56 5.07 4.70
C TRP A 36 2.78 5.46 5.96
N LEU A 37 2.22 4.48 6.69
CA LEU A 37 1.56 4.72 7.98
C LEU A 37 2.57 5.24 9.01
N GLU A 38 3.75 4.62 9.11
CA GLU A 38 4.81 5.03 10.04
C GLU A 38 5.33 6.44 9.74
N CYS A 39 5.58 6.79 8.48
CA CYS A 39 5.94 8.16 8.10
C CYS A 39 4.83 9.15 8.46
N TRP A 40 3.57 8.81 8.18
CA TRP A 40 2.44 9.66 8.52
C TRP A 40 2.28 9.88 10.03
N GLU A 41 2.49 8.84 10.85
CA GLU A 41 2.46 8.92 12.32
C GLU A 41 3.59 9.79 12.87
N GLN A 42 4.74 9.81 12.20
CA GLN A 42 5.88 10.69 12.53
C GLN A 42 5.75 12.10 11.95
N GLY A 43 4.75 12.34 11.09
CA GLY A 43 4.60 13.60 10.36
C GLY A 43 5.64 13.81 9.26
N GLU A 44 6.24 12.73 8.77
CA GLU A 44 7.22 12.72 7.68
C GLU A 44 6.59 12.30 6.35
N ASP A 45 7.19 12.73 5.25
CA ASP A 45 6.81 12.32 3.91
C ASP A 45 7.47 10.97 3.57
N ALA A 46 6.66 10.01 3.09
CA ALA A 46 7.17 8.71 2.66
C ALA A 46 7.99 8.83 1.37
N ASP A 47 9.22 8.29 1.40
CA ASP A 47 10.10 8.28 0.23
C ASP A 47 9.53 7.42 -0.93
N ASN A 48 9.83 7.85 -2.15
CA ASN A 48 9.33 7.25 -3.38
C ASN A 48 10.11 5.97 -3.71
N HIS A 49 9.41 4.85 -3.85
CA HIS A 49 10.04 3.55 -4.07
C HIS A 49 9.43 2.79 -5.24
N SER A 50 10.24 1.95 -5.87
CA SER A 50 9.84 1.09 -6.99
C SER A 50 8.71 0.10 -6.64
N ASP A 51 8.51 -0.15 -5.34
CA ASP A 51 7.49 -1.07 -4.81
C ASP A 51 6.24 -0.34 -4.29
N ASP A 52 6.16 0.99 -4.44
CA ASP A 52 4.99 1.76 -4.00
C ASP A 52 3.69 1.28 -4.67
N ASN A 53 3.78 0.77 -5.90
CA ASN A 53 2.65 0.21 -6.66
C ASN A 53 2.55 -1.31 -6.58
N ARG A 54 3.48 -1.99 -5.88
CA ARG A 54 3.44 -3.45 -5.80
C ARG A 54 2.48 -3.91 -4.69
N PRO A 55 1.40 -4.64 -5.03
CA PRO A 55 0.54 -5.22 -4.02
C PRO A 55 1.34 -6.21 -3.18
N ARG A 56 1.07 -6.25 -1.87
CA ARG A 56 1.65 -7.25 -0.99
C ARG A 56 1.23 -8.62 -1.54
N ARG A 57 2.21 -9.43 -1.96
CA ARG A 57 1.93 -10.75 -2.53
C ARG A 57 1.07 -11.53 -1.52
N PRO A 58 -0.04 -12.16 -1.93
CA PRO A 58 -0.73 -13.09 -1.06
C PRO A 58 0.25 -14.19 -0.65
N LEU A 59 0.27 -14.57 0.63
CA LEU A 59 1.16 -15.55 1.25
C LEU A 59 0.93 -17.01 0.75
N GLY A 60 0.52 -17.21 -0.50
CA GLY A 60 0.02 -18.49 -1.02
C GLY A 60 0.56 -18.90 -2.39
N GLY A 61 1.77 -18.50 -2.75
CA GLY A 61 2.48 -19.01 -3.93
C GLY A 61 3.54 -20.02 -3.55
N THR A 62 3.15 -21.18 -2.98
CA THR A 62 4.05 -22.32 -2.86
C THR A 62 4.11 -23.05 -4.20
N SER A 63 5.32 -23.06 -4.77
CA SER A 63 5.91 -24.01 -5.73
C SER A 63 5.24 -24.23 -7.09
#